data_AF-A0A6V8L0Z8-F1
#
_entry.id   AF-A0A6V8L0Z8-F1
#
_cell.length_a   1.000
_cell.length_b   1.000
_cell.length_c   1.000
_cell.angle_alpha   90.00
_cell.angle_beta   90.00
_cell.angle_gamma   90.00
#
_symmetry.space_group_name_H-M   'P 1'
#
loop_
_entity.id
_entity.type
_entity.pdbx_description
1 polymer ?
#
loop_
_entity_poly.entity_id
_entity_poly.type
_entity_poly.pdbx_seq_one_letter_code
_entity_poly.pdbx_strand_id
1 'polypeptide(L)'
;MSDHERIGTNLAELGDEVRRVVVPPAPSAVRRRAEHQQRIRRTATAALAAAAVLVLAIGGISVVRGSAAPPEPAPGTTSTPAPSSSPKPSSSPKPWPEQKITDPIGATDWRNTTITFPPHAGCPSGPVEFKPTEIGTSHLPGVLLNPELLAFGDLTGDGRPEAILPAECRQDAEDSGDGQGQLLVVTREGNALRALGWVGPRGSLYTGHWVRDGRLYVDVHPWHELWDYSLGSAQVYRWTGRAFVSVSSTEYPGLLAGGPVHLAPVAGRTGCPTPTLTFGADGKALGGGTTFDLEQPSAPDLLPHLVDLDGDGVRRMLVAITCDRRADDGLGTTAVFVLDRHLDGGWAALDAIRPPEGRSLVGWTYDRGVLAVETADAAGITTRTPYRWTGTSFQP
;
A
#
# COMPACT_ATOMS: atom_id res chain seq x y z
N MET A 1 -34.90 38.68 11.03
CA MET A 1 -33.76 38.01 10.35
C MET A 1 -33.38 36.82 11.20
N SER A 2 -33.59 35.61 10.69
CA SER A 2 -33.31 34.37 11.42
C SER A 2 -31.82 34.02 11.31
N ASP A 3 -31.27 33.31 12.29
CA ASP A 3 -29.84 32.93 12.29
C ASP A 3 -29.45 32.07 11.07
N HIS A 4 -30.41 31.37 10.45
CA HIS A 4 -30.20 30.65 9.19
C HIS A 4 -29.94 31.58 8.00
N GLU A 5 -30.55 32.76 7.99
CA GLU A 5 -30.38 33.76 6.93
C GLU A 5 -28.98 34.39 7.03
N ARG A 6 -28.45 34.57 8.24
CA ARG A 6 -27.10 35.09 8.49
C ARG A 6 -25.97 34.13 8.06
N ILE A 7 -26.18 32.82 8.19
CA ILE A 7 -25.16 31.82 7.78
C ILE A 7 -25.07 31.75 6.25
N GLY A 8 -26.20 31.86 5.54
CA GLY A 8 -26.23 31.85 4.08
C GLY A 8 -25.45 33.02 3.47
N THR A 9 -25.58 34.23 4.03
CA THR A 9 -24.87 35.41 3.53
C THR A 9 -23.36 35.31 3.75
N ASN A 10 -22.94 34.82 4.92
CA ASN A 10 -21.51 34.68 5.25
C ASN A 10 -20.80 33.64 4.35
N LEU A 11 -21.49 32.57 3.94
CA LEU A 11 -20.91 31.55 3.05
C LEU A 11 -20.81 32.04 1.60
N ALA A 12 -21.79 32.82 1.13
CA ALA A 12 -21.74 33.45 -0.18
C ALA A 12 -20.60 34.47 -0.27
N GLU A 13 -20.41 35.27 0.78
CA GLU A 13 -19.34 36.27 0.86
C GLU A 13 -17.94 35.61 0.90
N LEU A 14 -17.80 34.50 1.63
CA LEU A 14 -16.55 33.71 1.66
C LEU A 14 -16.25 33.07 0.29
N GLY A 15 -17.28 32.59 -0.41
CA GLY A 15 -17.13 32.02 -1.75
C GLY A 15 -16.66 33.05 -2.79
N ASP A 16 -17.14 34.28 -2.70
CA ASP A 16 -16.71 35.38 -3.57
C ASP A 16 -15.30 35.88 -3.22
N GLU A 17 -14.93 35.94 -1.93
CA GLU A 17 -13.58 36.30 -1.48
C GLU A 17 -12.54 35.29 -1.98
N VAL A 18 -12.83 33.98 -1.85
CA VAL A 18 -11.93 32.91 -2.32
C VAL A 18 -11.75 32.95 -3.84
N ARG A 19 -12.83 33.20 -4.61
CA ARG A 19 -12.72 33.37 -6.08
C ARG A 19 -11.92 34.59 -6.50
N ARG A 20 -11.85 35.64 -5.67
CA ARG A 20 -11.00 36.82 -5.95
C ARG A 20 -9.53 36.55 -5.68
N VAL A 21 -9.22 35.71 -4.68
CA VAL A 21 -7.83 35.45 -4.26
C VAL A 21 -7.21 34.30 -5.06
N VAL A 22 -7.99 33.28 -5.41
CA VAL A 22 -7.51 32.11 -6.14
C VAL A 22 -7.84 32.27 -7.62
N VAL A 23 -6.87 32.74 -8.40
CA VAL A 23 -6.95 32.70 -9.85
C VAL A 23 -6.77 31.25 -10.28
N PRO A 24 -7.80 30.56 -10.81
CA PRO A 24 -7.63 29.20 -11.29
C PRO A 24 -6.56 29.19 -12.38
N PRO A 25 -5.65 28.19 -12.38
CA PRO A 25 -4.64 28.11 -13.41
C PRO A 25 -5.33 28.07 -14.78
N ALA A 26 -4.83 28.87 -15.72
CA ALA A 26 -5.39 28.90 -17.06
C ALA A 26 -5.50 27.46 -17.61
N PRO A 27 -6.57 27.07 -18.32
CA PRO A 27 -6.73 25.71 -18.85
C PRO A 27 -5.53 25.24 -19.69
N SER A 28 -4.79 26.17 -20.29
CA SER A 28 -3.54 25.89 -21.02
C SER A 28 -2.35 25.50 -20.13
N ALA A 29 -2.33 25.89 -18.85
CA ALA A 29 -1.33 25.47 -17.87
C ALA A 29 -1.59 24.04 -17.40
N VAL A 30 -2.86 23.67 -17.18
CA VAL A 30 -3.26 22.28 -16.86
C VAL A 30 -2.94 21.35 -18.04
N ARG A 31 -3.30 21.73 -19.27
CA ARG A 31 -2.93 20.98 -20.48
C ARG A 31 -1.42 20.86 -20.67
N ARG A 32 -0.66 21.94 -20.46
CA ARG A 32 0.82 21.88 -20.54
C ARG A 32 1.41 20.93 -19.51
N ARG A 33 0.87 20.86 -18.30
CA ARG A 33 1.36 19.95 -17.25
C ARG A 33 1.08 18.49 -17.60
N ALA A 34 -0.12 18.20 -18.11
CA ALA A 34 -0.48 16.86 -18.60
C ALA A 34 0.39 16.45 -19.81
N GLU A 35 0.57 17.33 -20.79
CA GLU A 35 1.46 17.09 -21.94
C GLU A 35 2.92 16.90 -21.52
N HIS A 36 3.40 17.66 -20.53
CA HIS A 36 4.76 17.53 -20.02
C HIS A 36 4.98 16.17 -19.35
N GLN A 37 4.05 15.72 -18.50
CA GLN A 37 4.11 14.39 -17.89
C GLN A 37 4.05 13.28 -18.95
N GLN A 38 3.21 13.43 -19.98
CA GLN A 38 3.14 12.46 -21.07
C GLN A 38 4.42 12.43 -21.91
N ARG A 39 5.08 13.57 -22.12
CA ARG A 39 6.39 13.64 -22.79
C ARG A 39 7.48 12.96 -21.96
N ILE A 40 7.53 13.20 -20.64
CA ILE A 40 8.50 12.55 -19.74
C ILE A 40 8.37 11.02 -19.82
N ARG A 41 7.14 10.49 -19.78
CA ARG A 41 6.90 9.05 -19.92
C ARG A 41 7.38 8.50 -21.27
N ARG A 42 7.18 9.22 -22.37
CA ARG A 42 7.64 8.82 -23.71
C ARG A 42 9.16 8.94 -23.89
N THR A 43 9.80 9.90 -23.24
CA THR A 43 11.26 10.04 -23.30
C THR A 43 11.96 8.98 -22.46
N ALA A 44 11.38 8.57 -21.33
CA ALA A 44 11.92 7.49 -20.49
C ALA A 44 11.93 6.14 -21.25
N THR A 45 10.87 5.82 -21.99
CA THR A 45 10.81 4.58 -22.79
C THR A 45 11.74 4.61 -23.99
N ALA A 46 11.92 5.76 -24.64
CA ALA A 46 12.85 5.90 -25.77
C ALA A 46 14.33 5.82 -25.35
N ALA A 47 14.69 6.32 -24.16
CA ALA A 47 16.06 6.25 -23.64
C ALA A 47 16.48 4.80 -23.31
N LEU A 48 15.56 3.99 -22.77
CA LEU A 48 15.80 2.56 -22.51
C LEU A 48 16.03 1.76 -23.81
N ALA A 49 15.28 2.06 -24.88
CA ALA A 49 15.47 1.41 -26.17
C ALA A 49 16.82 1.78 -26.83
N ALA A 50 17.27 3.03 -26.71
CA ALA A 50 18.54 3.47 -27.27
C ALA A 50 19.76 2.86 -26.54
N ALA A 51 19.67 2.71 -25.21
CA ALA A 51 20.72 2.05 -24.41
C ALA A 51 20.89 0.57 -24.78
N ALA A 52 19.80 -0.15 -25.05
CA ALA A 52 19.84 -1.55 -25.46
C ALA A 52 20.56 -1.77 -26.81
N VAL A 53 20.44 -0.82 -27.76
CA VAL A 53 21.13 -0.88 -29.06
C VAL A 53 22.64 -0.62 -28.92
N LEU A 54 23.04 0.25 -27.98
CA LEU A 54 24.47 0.55 -27.74
C LEU A 54 25.22 -0.64 -27.11
N VAL A 55 24.55 -1.40 -26.23
CA VAL A 55 25.11 -2.61 -25.60
C VAL A 55 25.35 -3.72 -26.63
N LEU A 56 24.46 -3.87 -27.61
CA LEU A 56 24.64 -4.84 -28.71
C LEU A 56 25.77 -4.46 -29.68
N ALA A 57 26.07 -3.17 -29.84
CA ALA A 57 27.14 -2.71 -30.74
C ALA A 57 28.55 -2.86 -30.14
N ILE A 58 28.69 -2.87 -28.80
CA ILE A 58 30.00 -2.93 -28.12
C ILE A 58 30.36 -4.37 -27.69
N GLY A 59 29.39 -5.29 -27.61
CA GLY A 59 29.60 -6.71 -27.22
C GLY A 59 30.26 -7.63 -28.26
N GLY A 60 30.82 -7.09 -29.35
CA GLY A 60 31.30 -7.86 -30.51
C GLY A 60 32.78 -8.26 -30.52
N ILE A 61 33.48 -8.34 -29.37
CA ILE A 61 34.88 -8.81 -29.32
C ILE A 61 35.05 -9.85 -28.20
N SER A 62 34.81 -11.12 -28.53
CA SER A 62 35.13 -12.25 -27.65
C SER A 62 36.60 -12.65 -27.84
N VAL A 63 37.44 -12.37 -26.83
CA VAL A 63 38.80 -12.90 -26.75
C VAL A 63 38.75 -14.37 -26.33
N VAL A 64 39.19 -15.26 -27.23
CA VAL A 64 39.49 -16.66 -26.93
C VAL A 64 40.69 -16.70 -25.97
N ARG A 65 40.47 -17.03 -24.70
CA ARG A 65 41.54 -17.37 -23.74
C ARG A 65 41.51 -18.88 -23.46
N GLY A 66 42.65 -19.52 -23.71
CA GLY A 66 42.83 -20.96 -23.68
C GLY A 66 42.66 -21.58 -22.30
N SER A 67 42.05 -22.76 -22.29
CA SER A 67 41.95 -23.68 -21.16
C SER A 67 43.33 -24.20 -20.76
N ALA A 68 43.81 -23.81 -19.58
CA ALA A 68 44.82 -24.57 -18.85
C ALA A 68 44.09 -25.60 -17.97
N ALA A 69 44.41 -26.88 -18.15
CA ALA A 69 43.86 -27.97 -17.37
C ALA A 69 44.27 -27.84 -15.89
N PRO A 70 43.34 -27.94 -14.93
CA PRO A 70 43.67 -28.00 -13.51
C PRO A 70 44.34 -29.35 -13.16
N PRO A 71 45.29 -29.37 -12.20
CA PRO A 71 45.88 -30.61 -11.70
C PRO A 71 44.85 -31.46 -10.94
N GLU A 72 44.99 -32.76 -11.14
CA GLU A 72 44.20 -33.86 -10.56
C GLU A 72 44.21 -33.82 -9.02
N PRO A 73 43.05 -33.75 -8.35
CA PRO A 73 42.98 -33.80 -6.89
C PRO A 73 43.19 -35.22 -6.36
N ALA A 74 43.96 -35.32 -5.28
CA ALA A 74 44.24 -36.56 -4.55
C ALA A 74 42.97 -37.26 -4.04
N PRO A 75 42.97 -38.61 -3.90
CA PRO A 75 41.82 -39.37 -3.42
C PRO A 75 41.48 -39.00 -1.97
N GLY A 76 40.37 -38.29 -1.80
CA GLY A 76 39.77 -37.98 -0.51
C GLY A 76 39.10 -39.19 0.12
N THR A 77 39.31 -39.36 1.43
CA THR A 77 38.72 -40.38 2.28
C THR A 77 37.19 -40.37 2.22
N THR A 78 36.61 -41.53 1.89
CA THR A 78 35.17 -41.78 1.84
C THR A 78 34.55 -41.63 3.24
N SER A 79 33.89 -40.50 3.48
CA SER A 79 33.02 -40.32 4.65
C SER A 79 31.73 -41.13 4.46
N THR A 80 31.47 -42.07 5.36
CA THR A 80 30.24 -42.85 5.44
C THR A 80 29.01 -41.93 5.47
N PRO A 81 28.00 -42.13 4.60
CA PRO A 81 26.80 -41.31 4.58
C PRO A 81 26.03 -41.50 5.90
N ALA A 82 25.83 -40.39 6.62
CA ALA A 82 24.92 -40.36 7.75
C ALA A 82 23.48 -40.62 7.26
N PRO A 83 22.65 -41.35 8.04
CA PRO A 83 21.29 -41.67 7.65
C PRO A 83 20.49 -40.39 7.41
N SER A 84 19.99 -40.25 6.18
CA SER A 84 19.09 -39.18 5.76
C SER A 84 17.80 -39.28 6.58
N SER A 85 17.61 -38.37 7.53
CA SER A 85 16.35 -38.22 8.25
C SER A 85 15.28 -37.80 7.23
N SER A 86 14.30 -38.66 6.99
CA SER A 86 13.17 -38.34 6.12
C SER A 86 12.56 -37.00 6.51
N PRO A 87 12.30 -36.09 5.55
CA PRO A 87 11.72 -34.80 5.85
C PRO A 87 10.37 -35.02 6.53
N LYS A 88 10.21 -34.42 7.72
CA LYS A 88 8.94 -34.42 8.44
C LYS A 88 7.88 -33.80 7.52
N PRO A 89 6.72 -34.43 7.32
CA PRO A 89 5.68 -33.87 6.47
C PRO A 89 5.32 -32.46 6.96
N SER A 90 5.38 -31.49 6.05
CA SER A 90 4.98 -30.11 6.30
C SER A 90 3.52 -30.10 6.76
N SER A 91 3.25 -29.52 7.92
CA SER A 91 1.88 -29.37 8.41
C SER A 91 1.10 -28.51 7.42
N SER A 92 -0.09 -28.97 7.02
CA SER A 92 -0.98 -28.18 6.16
C SER A 92 -1.15 -26.77 6.70
N PRO A 93 -1.18 -25.73 5.83
CA PRO A 93 -1.35 -24.35 6.26
C PRO A 93 -2.57 -24.21 7.15
N LYS A 94 -2.43 -23.51 8.28
CA LYS A 94 -3.56 -23.17 9.13
C LYS A 94 -4.53 -22.31 8.31
N PRO A 95 -5.84 -22.62 8.29
CA PRO A 95 -6.80 -21.76 7.61
C PRO A 95 -6.78 -20.36 8.23
N TRP A 96 -6.96 -19.34 7.39
CA TRP A 96 -7.09 -17.95 7.84
C TRP A 96 -8.21 -17.85 8.86
N PRO A 97 -8.03 -17.17 10.01
CA PRO A 97 -9.11 -17.02 10.96
C PRO A 97 -10.24 -16.22 10.32
N GLU A 98 -11.41 -16.86 10.20
CA GLU A 98 -12.62 -16.17 9.79
C GLU A 98 -13.09 -15.30 10.98
N GLN A 99 -13.05 -13.97 10.81
CA GLN A 99 -13.56 -13.06 11.82
C GLN A 99 -15.10 -13.19 11.84
N LYS A 100 -15.61 -14.00 12.76
CA LYS A 100 -17.06 -14.14 12.96
C LYS A 100 -17.59 -12.91 13.68
N ILE A 101 -18.20 -12.01 12.92
CA ILE A 101 -18.93 -10.87 13.46
C ILE A 101 -20.35 -11.34 13.77
N THR A 102 -20.67 -11.46 15.05
CA THR A 102 -22.00 -11.89 15.50
C THR A 102 -23.02 -10.75 15.51
N ASP A 103 -22.58 -9.49 15.46
CA ASP A 103 -23.50 -8.35 15.35
C ASP A 103 -24.12 -8.30 13.93
N PRO A 104 -25.44 -8.08 13.82
CA PRO A 104 -26.14 -7.90 12.55
C PRO A 104 -25.53 -6.90 11.57
N ILE A 105 -24.73 -5.92 12.04
CA ILE A 105 -24.01 -5.00 11.15
C ILE A 105 -23.12 -5.74 10.14
N GLY A 106 -22.54 -6.89 10.54
CA GLY A 106 -21.71 -7.73 9.65
C GLY A 106 -22.49 -8.41 8.52
N ALA A 107 -23.81 -8.53 8.66
CA ALA A 107 -24.71 -9.09 7.66
C ALA A 107 -25.47 -8.02 6.84
N THR A 108 -25.11 -6.75 6.99
CA THR A 108 -25.74 -5.63 6.27
C THR A 108 -25.47 -5.73 4.78
N ASP A 109 -26.52 -5.62 3.97
CA ASP A 109 -26.37 -5.40 2.52
C ASP A 109 -26.03 -3.93 2.27
N TRP A 110 -24.72 -3.62 2.29
CA TRP A 110 -24.21 -2.26 2.09
C TRP A 110 -24.57 -1.65 0.74
N ARG A 111 -24.98 -2.48 -0.23
CA ARG A 111 -25.42 -2.05 -1.56
C ARG A 111 -26.91 -1.71 -1.61
N ASN A 112 -27.66 -2.09 -0.58
CA ASN A 112 -29.11 -1.91 -0.47
C ASN A 112 -29.50 -1.53 0.97
N THR A 113 -29.04 -0.37 1.43
CA THR A 113 -29.24 0.09 2.80
C THR A 113 -29.46 1.59 2.87
N THR A 114 -29.97 2.08 3.99
CA THR A 114 -30.05 3.52 4.28
C THR A 114 -29.14 3.85 5.43
N ILE A 115 -28.25 4.84 5.25
CA ILE A 115 -27.34 5.32 6.28
C ILE A 115 -27.68 6.78 6.57
N THR A 116 -27.78 7.15 7.85
CA THR A 116 -27.91 8.56 8.25
C THR A 116 -26.53 9.19 8.39
N PHE A 117 -26.21 10.16 7.53
CA PHE A 117 -24.93 10.86 7.49
C PHE A 117 -24.93 12.12 8.37
N PRO A 118 -23.85 12.38 9.14
CA PRO A 118 -23.64 13.67 9.77
C PRO A 118 -23.31 14.73 8.72
N PRO A 119 -23.51 16.04 9.03
CA PRO A 119 -23.05 17.11 8.15
C PRO A 119 -21.55 16.99 7.86
N HIS A 120 -21.18 16.98 6.58
CA HIS A 120 -19.80 17.04 6.13
C HIS A 120 -19.71 17.91 4.88
N ALA A 121 -18.69 18.77 4.80
CA ALA A 121 -18.56 19.71 3.70
C ALA A 121 -18.47 18.96 2.37
N GLY A 122 -19.34 19.30 1.43
CA GLY A 122 -19.37 18.66 0.11
C GLY A 122 -19.90 17.23 0.05
N CYS A 123 -20.55 16.76 1.11
CA CYS A 123 -21.28 15.49 1.12
C CYS A 123 -22.76 15.72 1.44
N PRO A 124 -23.67 14.87 0.92
CA PRO A 124 -25.02 14.75 1.44
C PRO A 124 -25.03 14.50 2.95
N SER A 125 -26.08 15.00 3.63
CA SER A 125 -26.31 14.79 5.07
C SER A 125 -27.72 14.30 5.31
N GLY A 126 -27.97 13.67 6.46
CA GLY A 126 -29.24 12.99 6.74
C GLY A 126 -29.32 11.59 6.11
N PRO A 127 -30.53 11.02 5.97
CA PRO A 127 -30.70 9.68 5.41
C PRO A 127 -30.33 9.63 3.92
N VAL A 128 -29.42 8.72 3.56
CA VAL A 128 -29.04 8.42 2.17
C VAL A 128 -29.32 6.95 1.91
N GLU A 129 -30.19 6.69 0.92
CA GLU A 129 -30.55 5.35 0.47
C GLU A 129 -29.59 4.90 -0.64
N PHE A 130 -29.00 3.73 -0.48
CA PHE A 130 -28.16 3.06 -1.47
C PHE A 130 -28.97 1.96 -2.16
N LYS A 131 -28.92 1.92 -3.49
CA LYS A 131 -29.62 0.91 -4.32
C LYS A 131 -28.61 0.12 -5.15
N PRO A 132 -28.82 -1.20 -5.36
CA PRO A 132 -27.86 -2.04 -6.09
C PRO A 132 -27.52 -1.57 -7.50
N THR A 133 -28.47 -0.92 -8.18
CA THR A 133 -28.33 -0.45 -9.57
C THR A 133 -27.62 0.90 -9.71
N GLU A 134 -27.35 1.61 -8.61
CA GLU A 134 -26.80 2.97 -8.62
C GLU A 134 -25.31 3.01 -8.25
N ILE A 135 -24.68 1.85 -8.04
CA ILE A 135 -23.26 1.74 -7.72
C ILE A 135 -22.46 2.16 -8.95
N GLY A 136 -21.93 3.38 -8.92
CA GLY A 136 -21.11 3.98 -9.97
C GLY A 136 -21.81 5.03 -10.85
N THR A 137 -23.13 5.25 -10.66
CA THR A 137 -23.89 6.24 -11.44
C THR A 137 -24.71 7.20 -10.56
N SER A 138 -24.26 7.45 -9.31
CA SER A 138 -25.04 8.26 -8.37
C SER A 138 -25.43 9.60 -8.97
N HIS A 139 -26.69 9.97 -8.79
CA HIS A 139 -27.12 11.35 -8.96
C HIS A 139 -26.20 12.28 -8.15
N LEU A 140 -25.76 13.35 -8.78
CA LEU A 140 -24.89 14.34 -8.16
C LEU A 140 -25.75 15.42 -7.50
N PRO A 141 -25.44 15.86 -6.27
CA PRO A 141 -24.40 15.36 -5.38
C PRO A 141 -24.75 14.00 -4.76
N GLY A 142 -23.75 13.13 -4.55
CA GLY A 142 -23.94 11.76 -4.05
C GLY A 142 -22.78 11.24 -3.20
N VAL A 143 -23.00 10.07 -2.60
CA VAL A 143 -21.96 9.29 -1.90
C VAL A 143 -21.84 7.95 -2.59
N LEU A 144 -20.62 7.50 -2.85
CA LEU A 144 -20.32 6.13 -3.27
C LEU A 144 -19.66 5.39 -2.12
N LEU A 145 -20.05 4.13 -1.92
CA LEU A 145 -19.45 3.24 -0.94
C LEU A 145 -18.63 2.17 -1.66
N ASN A 146 -17.48 1.81 -1.10
CA ASN A 146 -16.73 0.63 -1.49
C ASN A 146 -16.80 -0.44 -0.39
N PRO A 147 -17.81 -1.33 -0.42
CA PRO A 147 -17.95 -2.36 0.61
C PRO A 147 -16.96 -3.52 0.47
N GLU A 148 -16.09 -3.54 -0.55
CA GLU A 148 -15.10 -4.62 -0.72
C GLU A 148 -13.94 -4.49 0.28
N LEU A 149 -13.73 -3.30 0.83
CA LEU A 149 -12.74 -3.00 1.85
C LEU A 149 -13.43 -2.72 3.19
N LEU A 150 -14.28 -3.63 3.65
CA LEU A 150 -14.91 -3.52 4.97
C LEU A 150 -13.96 -3.98 6.07
N ALA A 151 -13.88 -3.20 7.14
CA ALA A 151 -13.32 -3.63 8.42
C ALA A 151 -14.37 -3.44 9.53
N PHE A 152 -14.22 -4.19 10.61
CA PHE A 152 -15.12 -4.10 11.75
C PHE A 152 -14.35 -4.11 13.07
N GLY A 153 -14.85 -3.36 14.04
CA GLY A 153 -14.37 -3.40 15.42
C GLY A 153 -15.05 -2.37 16.30
N ASP A 154 -14.97 -2.59 17.61
CA ASP A 154 -15.55 -1.68 18.62
C ASP A 154 -14.65 -0.45 18.76
N LEU A 155 -15.07 0.67 18.18
CA LEU A 155 -14.40 1.96 18.22
C LEU A 155 -15.00 2.87 19.30
N THR A 156 -16.22 2.60 19.77
CA THR A 156 -16.92 3.42 20.75
C THR A 156 -16.77 2.93 22.19
N GLY A 157 -16.32 1.69 22.38
CA GLY A 157 -16.19 1.01 23.67
C GLY A 157 -17.52 0.50 24.23
N ASP A 158 -18.56 0.39 23.40
CA ASP A 158 -19.90 -0.05 23.83
C ASP A 158 -20.09 -1.59 23.71
N GLY A 159 -19.05 -2.31 23.30
CA GLY A 159 -19.07 -3.75 23.11
C GLY A 159 -19.69 -4.19 21.78
N ARG A 160 -20.04 -3.26 20.89
CA ARG A 160 -20.60 -3.53 19.57
C ARG A 160 -19.64 -3.03 18.50
N PRO A 161 -19.47 -3.77 17.39
CA PRO A 161 -18.57 -3.34 16.35
C PRO A 161 -19.20 -2.24 15.49
N GLU A 162 -18.40 -1.24 15.14
CA GLU A 162 -18.62 -0.36 14.01
C GLU A 162 -18.12 -1.02 12.72
N ALA A 163 -18.73 -0.63 11.59
CA ALA A 163 -18.22 -0.91 10.26
C ALA A 163 -17.42 0.28 9.74
N ILE A 164 -16.30 0.01 9.07
CA ILE A 164 -15.42 1.00 8.46
C ILE A 164 -15.26 0.64 7.00
N LEU A 165 -15.59 1.58 6.12
CA LEU A 165 -15.51 1.39 4.68
C LEU A 165 -15.07 2.68 3.98
N PRO A 166 -14.34 2.58 2.86
CA PRO A 166 -14.09 3.72 2.00
C PRO A 166 -15.40 4.23 1.41
N ALA A 167 -15.54 5.56 1.42
CA ALA A 167 -16.66 6.27 0.85
C ALA A 167 -16.16 7.53 0.15
N GLU A 168 -16.75 7.85 -0.99
CA GLU A 168 -16.38 9.00 -1.82
C GLU A 168 -17.59 9.92 -1.95
N CYS A 169 -17.40 11.22 -1.70
CA CYS A 169 -18.43 12.21 -1.99
C CYS A 169 -18.18 12.83 -3.35
N ARG A 170 -19.24 12.92 -4.16
CA ARG A 170 -19.20 13.55 -5.48
C ARG A 170 -20.15 14.72 -5.50
N GLN A 171 -19.67 15.93 -5.79
CA GLN A 171 -20.55 17.09 -5.93
C GLN A 171 -20.97 17.30 -7.36
N ASP A 172 -20.04 17.09 -8.31
CA ASP A 172 -20.30 17.17 -9.73
C ASP A 172 -19.61 16.03 -10.54
N ALA A 173 -19.74 16.08 -11.86
CA ALA A 173 -19.20 15.05 -12.74
C ALA A 173 -17.68 15.16 -12.92
N GLU A 174 -17.10 16.33 -12.69
CA GLU A 174 -15.67 16.59 -12.80
C GLU A 174 -14.93 16.09 -11.55
N ASP A 175 -15.60 16.09 -10.38
CA ASP A 175 -15.09 15.52 -9.12
C ASP A 175 -14.83 14.00 -9.16
N SER A 176 -15.37 13.30 -10.16
CA SER A 176 -15.50 11.83 -10.19
C SER A 176 -14.19 11.03 -10.38
N GLY A 177 -13.02 11.68 -10.33
CA GLY A 177 -11.71 11.05 -10.48
C GLY A 177 -10.58 11.62 -9.61
N ASP A 178 -10.84 12.69 -8.86
CA ASP A 178 -9.81 13.42 -8.09
C ASP A 178 -9.66 12.88 -6.65
N GLY A 179 -10.18 11.68 -6.40
CA GLY A 179 -9.83 10.90 -5.21
C GLY A 179 -10.47 11.36 -3.90
N GLN A 180 -11.65 12.02 -3.89
CA GLN A 180 -12.29 12.48 -2.65
C GLN A 180 -12.80 11.37 -1.70
N GLY A 181 -12.25 10.16 -1.80
CA GLY A 181 -12.43 9.09 -0.84
C GLY A 181 -11.97 9.51 0.57
N GLN A 182 -12.72 9.06 1.56
CA GLN A 182 -12.42 9.05 2.99
C GLN A 182 -12.93 7.73 3.58
N LEU A 183 -12.55 7.40 4.81
CA LEU A 183 -13.23 6.32 5.51
C LEU A 183 -14.50 6.86 6.16
N LEU A 184 -15.59 6.11 6.03
CA LEU A 184 -16.82 6.32 6.77
C LEU A 184 -16.89 5.28 7.88
N VAL A 185 -17.14 5.73 9.12
CA VAL A 185 -17.41 4.83 10.24
C VAL A 185 -18.91 4.81 10.51
N VAL A 186 -19.49 3.61 10.49
CA VAL A 186 -20.94 3.39 10.61
C VAL A 186 -21.22 2.51 11.82
N THR A 187 -22.14 2.95 12.66
CA THR A 187 -22.68 2.18 13.79
C THR A 187 -24.12 1.77 13.52
N ARG A 188 -24.59 0.76 14.27
CA ARG A 188 -25.96 0.27 14.20
C ARG A 188 -26.74 0.70 15.45
N GLU A 189 -27.86 1.38 15.26
CA GLU A 189 -28.78 1.79 16.33
C GLU A 189 -30.11 1.06 16.16
N GLY A 190 -30.26 -0.07 16.87
CA GLY A 190 -31.37 -1.00 16.63
C GLY A 190 -31.29 -1.60 15.22
N ASN A 191 -32.23 -1.22 14.36
CA ASN A 191 -32.26 -1.63 12.95
C ASN A 191 -31.80 -0.53 11.98
N ALA A 192 -31.46 0.67 12.49
CA ALA A 192 -30.98 1.77 11.68
C ALA A 192 -29.45 1.80 11.61
N LEU A 193 -28.90 2.31 10.51
CA LEU A 193 -27.48 2.60 10.37
C LEU A 193 -27.25 4.10 10.46
N ARG A 194 -26.25 4.49 11.25
CA ARG A 194 -25.84 5.88 11.42
C ARG A 194 -24.33 5.98 11.22
N ALA A 195 -23.91 6.90 10.37
CA ALA A 195 -22.50 7.24 10.29
C ALA A 195 -22.10 8.04 11.54
N LEU A 196 -21.06 7.57 12.23
CA LEU A 196 -20.44 8.29 13.35
C LEU A 196 -19.61 9.48 12.87
N GLY A 197 -18.96 9.34 11.71
CA GLY A 197 -18.16 10.40 11.12
C GLY A 197 -17.27 9.92 9.98
N TRP A 198 -16.60 10.89 9.37
CA TRP A 198 -15.58 10.70 8.35
C TRP A 198 -14.20 10.65 9.00
N VAL A 199 -13.33 9.79 8.48
CA VAL A 199 -11.98 9.57 9.01
C VAL A 199 -10.97 9.68 7.88
N GLY A 200 -9.83 10.29 8.20
CA GLY A 200 -8.72 10.45 7.28
C GLY A 200 -8.79 11.72 6.42
N PRO A 201 -7.69 12.05 5.74
CA PRO A 201 -7.68 13.13 4.75
C PRO A 201 -8.65 12.84 3.60
N ARG A 202 -9.25 13.89 3.05
CA ARG A 202 -9.93 13.79 1.76
C ARG A 202 -8.90 13.62 0.67
N GLY A 203 -9.29 13.08 -0.49
CA GLY A 203 -8.35 13.07 -1.61
C GLY A 203 -7.30 11.98 -1.49
N SER A 204 -7.52 10.93 -0.68
CA SER A 204 -6.45 9.98 -0.33
C SER A 204 -6.80 8.54 -0.68
N LEU A 205 -5.76 7.73 -0.86
CA LEU A 205 -5.88 6.30 -1.14
C LEU A 205 -5.81 5.52 0.14
N TYR A 206 -6.88 4.81 0.45
CA TYR A 206 -6.95 3.92 1.60
C TYR A 206 -6.60 2.51 1.14
N THR A 207 -5.35 2.11 1.36
CA THR A 207 -4.82 0.79 0.96
C THR A 207 -5.09 -0.28 2.01
N GLY A 208 -5.36 0.12 3.26
CA GLY A 208 -5.81 -0.77 4.31
C GLY A 208 -6.29 -0.03 5.56
N HIS A 209 -7.19 -0.66 6.32
CA HIS A 209 -7.64 -0.17 7.61
C HIS A 209 -8.09 -1.31 8.51
N TRP A 210 -7.87 -1.15 9.81
CA TRP A 210 -8.23 -2.16 10.81
C TRP A 210 -8.48 -1.52 12.18
N VAL A 211 -9.19 -2.25 13.04
CA VAL A 211 -9.45 -1.81 14.41
C VAL A 211 -8.62 -2.64 15.38
N ARG A 212 -7.97 -1.97 16.33
CA ARG A 212 -7.25 -2.61 17.43
C ARG A 212 -7.31 -1.72 18.66
N ASP A 213 -7.61 -2.31 19.81
CA ASP A 213 -7.63 -1.63 21.12
C ASP A 213 -8.46 -0.33 21.12
N GLY A 214 -9.64 -0.34 20.47
CA GLY A 214 -10.54 0.81 20.39
C GLY A 214 -10.04 1.95 19.48
N ARG A 215 -9.08 1.66 18.59
CA ARG A 215 -8.49 2.63 17.67
C ARG A 215 -8.59 2.12 16.24
N LEU A 216 -8.82 3.05 15.32
CA LEU A 216 -8.83 2.80 13.89
C LEU A 216 -7.45 3.13 13.33
N TYR A 217 -6.77 2.13 12.79
CA TYR A 217 -5.51 2.26 12.09
C TYR A 217 -5.77 2.30 10.59
N VAL A 218 -5.03 3.16 9.88
CA VAL A 218 -5.26 3.45 8.48
C VAL A 218 -3.91 3.53 7.74
N ASP A 219 -3.72 2.64 6.79
CA ASP A 219 -2.68 2.72 5.76
C ASP A 219 -3.24 3.60 4.63
N VAL A 220 -2.74 4.83 4.54
CA VAL A 220 -3.29 5.88 3.67
C VAL A 220 -2.19 6.61 2.91
N HIS A 221 -2.33 6.70 1.59
CA HIS A 221 -1.37 7.38 0.72
C HIS A 221 -1.96 8.69 0.19
N PRO A 222 -1.13 9.74 0.04
CA PRO A 222 -1.54 10.91 -0.70
C PRO A 222 -1.83 10.61 -2.16
N TRP A 223 -2.90 11.20 -2.70
CA TRP A 223 -3.13 11.23 -4.15
C TRP A 223 -2.72 12.58 -4.77
N HIS A 224 -3.20 13.70 -4.22
CA HIS A 224 -2.89 15.05 -4.75
C HIS A 224 -2.05 15.91 -3.81
N GLU A 225 -2.28 15.83 -2.51
CA GLU A 225 -1.62 16.67 -1.52
C GLU A 225 -0.41 15.95 -0.95
N LEU A 226 0.77 16.56 -1.03
CA LEU A 226 1.93 16.09 -0.30
C LEU A 226 1.77 16.52 1.17
N TRP A 227 1.76 15.52 2.04
CA TRP A 227 1.75 15.62 3.49
C TRP A 227 2.86 14.70 4.01
N ASP A 228 3.06 14.64 5.32
CA ASP A 228 4.13 13.86 5.97
C ASP A 228 3.89 12.33 5.90
N TYR A 229 3.43 11.84 4.75
CA TYR A 229 3.33 10.42 4.43
C TYR A 229 4.72 9.79 4.40
N SER A 230 4.79 8.60 4.98
CA SER A 230 5.97 7.76 4.97
C SER A 230 5.54 6.32 4.78
N LEU A 231 6.20 5.62 3.86
CA LEU A 231 5.86 4.23 3.51
C LEU A 231 5.87 3.33 4.76
N GLY A 232 4.80 2.58 4.99
CA GLY A 232 4.66 1.71 6.16
C GLY A 232 4.21 2.43 7.44
N SER A 233 3.92 3.73 7.37
CA SER A 233 3.27 4.42 8.49
C SER A 233 1.77 4.20 8.47
N ALA A 234 1.18 3.99 9.66
CA ALA A 234 -0.27 3.96 9.81
C ALA A 234 -0.74 5.18 10.60
N GLN A 235 -1.79 5.83 10.12
CA GLN A 235 -2.49 6.86 10.88
C GLN A 235 -3.45 6.22 11.84
N VAL A 236 -3.55 6.79 13.04
CA VAL A 236 -4.37 6.23 14.10
C VAL A 236 -5.40 7.25 14.52
N TYR A 237 -6.64 6.81 14.55
CA TYR A 237 -7.78 7.62 14.95
C TYR A 237 -8.47 7.01 16.15
N ARG A 238 -8.95 7.89 17.03
CA ARG A 238 -9.73 7.50 18.21
C ARG A 238 -11.05 8.24 18.23
N TRP A 239 -12.12 7.54 18.58
CA TRP A 239 -13.41 8.14 18.84
C TRP A 239 -13.40 8.94 20.15
N THR A 240 -13.96 10.15 20.14
CA THR A 240 -14.02 11.04 21.32
C THR A 240 -15.40 11.13 21.95
N GLY A 241 -16.36 10.33 21.49
CA GLY A 241 -17.79 10.52 21.79
C GLY A 241 -18.50 11.45 20.79
N ARG A 242 -17.75 12.24 20.02
CA ARG A 242 -18.30 13.21 19.05
C ARG A 242 -17.69 13.10 17.66
N ALA A 243 -16.39 12.88 17.57
CA ALA A 243 -15.67 12.80 16.31
C ALA A 243 -14.46 11.86 16.43
N PHE A 244 -13.98 11.39 15.30
CA PHE A 244 -12.67 10.76 15.20
C PHE A 244 -11.58 11.83 15.16
N VAL A 245 -10.58 11.69 16.01
CA VAL A 245 -9.41 12.57 16.03
C VAL A 245 -8.16 11.74 15.78
N SER A 246 -7.23 12.30 15.00
CA SER A 246 -5.92 11.69 14.82
C SER A 246 -5.16 11.69 16.15
N VAL A 247 -4.49 10.60 16.45
CA VAL A 247 -3.66 10.42 17.63
C VAL A 247 -2.29 9.90 17.22
N SER A 248 -1.25 10.34 17.93
CA SER A 248 0.10 9.84 17.69
C SER A 248 0.18 8.35 17.99
N SER A 249 0.85 7.59 17.12
CA SER A 249 1.19 6.20 17.35
C SER A 249 2.62 5.93 16.91
N THR A 250 3.32 5.08 17.66
CA THR A 250 4.64 4.55 17.29
C THR A 250 4.55 3.10 16.84
N GLU A 251 3.33 2.55 16.70
CA GLU A 251 3.15 1.12 16.39
C GLU A 251 3.55 0.77 14.96
N TYR A 252 3.32 1.67 14.01
CA TYR A 252 3.70 1.51 12.61
C TYR A 252 4.42 2.78 12.17
N PRO A 253 5.73 2.90 12.47
CA PRO A 253 6.52 4.05 12.04
C PRO A 253 6.87 3.88 10.56
N GLY A 254 6.75 4.94 9.77
CA GLY A 254 7.09 4.88 8.35
C GLY A 254 8.59 4.74 8.11
N LEU A 255 8.99 4.04 7.05
CA LEU A 255 10.39 3.73 6.71
C LEU A 255 11.30 4.95 6.57
N LEU A 256 10.76 6.06 6.06
CA LEU A 256 11.56 7.27 5.79
C LEU A 256 11.87 8.06 7.08
N ALA A 257 11.19 7.75 8.18
CA ALA A 257 11.34 8.42 9.48
C ALA A 257 11.54 7.44 10.66
N GLY A 258 11.47 6.14 10.41
CA GLY A 258 11.19 5.09 11.41
C GLY A 258 12.41 4.37 11.96
N GLY A 259 13.63 4.81 11.63
CA GLY A 259 14.85 4.20 12.16
C GLY A 259 15.42 3.10 11.25
N PRO A 260 16.28 2.22 11.79
CA PRO A 260 17.03 1.26 10.98
C PRO A 260 16.14 0.16 10.40
N VAL A 261 16.52 -0.35 9.22
CA VAL A 261 15.94 -1.54 8.58
C VAL A 261 16.99 -2.65 8.58
N HIS A 262 16.76 -3.70 9.36
CA HIS A 262 17.66 -4.83 9.50
C HIS A 262 17.37 -5.91 8.44
N LEU A 263 18.24 -6.05 7.46
CA LEU A 263 18.15 -7.05 6.39
C LEU A 263 18.99 -8.32 6.65
N ALA A 264 19.76 -8.36 7.74
CA ALA A 264 20.64 -9.49 8.07
C ALA A 264 19.96 -10.87 7.96
N PRO A 265 18.70 -11.08 8.41
CA PRO A 265 18.07 -12.40 8.33
C PRO A 265 17.80 -12.89 6.90
N VAL A 266 17.79 -11.99 5.91
CA VAL A 266 17.42 -12.31 4.52
C VAL A 266 18.55 -12.05 3.52
N ALA A 267 19.67 -11.44 3.94
CA ALA A 267 20.77 -11.02 3.08
C ALA A 267 21.30 -12.13 2.15
N GLY A 268 21.41 -13.37 2.66
CA GLY A 268 21.87 -14.52 1.87
C GLY A 268 20.93 -14.95 0.74
N ARG A 269 19.64 -14.62 0.83
CA ARG A 269 18.61 -14.97 -0.17
C ARG A 269 18.41 -13.89 -1.23
N THR A 270 18.58 -12.63 -0.83
CA THR A 270 18.36 -11.48 -1.72
C THR A 270 19.60 -11.12 -2.53
N GLY A 271 20.78 -11.52 -2.06
CA GLY A 271 22.03 -11.05 -2.64
C GLY A 271 22.36 -9.60 -2.28
N CYS A 272 21.62 -8.99 -1.35
CA CYS A 272 21.95 -7.66 -0.86
C CYS A 272 22.94 -7.77 0.32
N PRO A 273 24.14 -7.16 0.25
CA PRO A 273 25.25 -7.48 1.15
C PRO A 273 25.17 -6.83 2.55
N THR A 274 24.24 -5.89 2.77
CA THR A 274 24.26 -5.02 3.97
C THR A 274 23.23 -5.44 5.01
N PRO A 275 23.62 -5.57 6.29
CA PRO A 275 22.73 -6.06 7.34
C PRO A 275 21.76 -5.00 7.89
N THR A 276 22.08 -3.71 7.80
CA THR A 276 21.26 -2.62 8.35
C THR A 276 21.28 -1.40 7.44
N LEU A 277 20.12 -0.81 7.19
CA LEU A 277 19.94 0.37 6.34
C LEU A 277 19.22 1.48 7.09
N THR A 278 19.39 2.73 6.63
CA THR A 278 18.55 3.86 7.02
C THR A 278 18.19 4.61 5.76
N PHE A 279 16.90 4.65 5.44
CA PHE A 279 16.40 5.31 4.23
C PHE A 279 16.25 6.81 4.47
N GLY A 280 16.75 7.60 3.53
CA GLY A 280 16.51 9.04 3.47
C GLY A 280 15.09 9.35 3.01
N ALA A 281 14.71 10.63 3.07
CA ALA A 281 13.40 11.10 2.59
C ALA A 281 13.17 10.85 1.08
N ASP A 282 14.25 10.63 0.32
CA ASP A 282 14.22 10.25 -1.10
C ASP A 282 13.97 8.75 -1.33
N GLY A 283 13.79 7.97 -0.26
CA GLY A 283 13.61 6.52 -0.33
C GLY A 283 14.90 5.75 -0.57
N LYS A 284 16.08 6.40 -0.47
CA LYS A 284 17.37 5.76 -0.74
C LYS A 284 18.18 5.52 0.52
N ALA A 285 18.94 4.43 0.52
CA ALA A 285 19.92 4.15 1.57
C ALA A 285 21.25 3.71 0.93
N LEU A 286 22.36 4.00 1.61
CA LEU A 286 23.68 3.50 1.26
C LEU A 286 24.15 2.52 2.32
N GLY A 287 24.64 1.36 1.88
CA GLY A 287 25.12 0.34 2.79
C GLY A 287 26.12 -0.59 2.11
N GLY A 288 27.32 -0.76 2.69
CA GLY A 288 28.32 -1.71 2.15
C GLY A 288 28.73 -1.43 0.70
N GLY A 289 28.71 -0.17 0.26
CA GLY A 289 28.98 0.23 -1.12
C GLY A 289 27.85 -0.09 -2.11
N THR A 290 26.70 -0.56 -1.62
CA THR A 290 25.49 -0.82 -2.42
C THR A 290 24.47 0.30 -2.17
N THR A 291 23.81 0.74 -3.23
CA THR A 291 22.66 1.65 -3.13
C THR A 291 21.40 0.84 -3.02
N PHE A 292 20.54 1.23 -2.07
CA PHE A 292 19.23 0.64 -1.87
C PHE A 292 18.19 1.69 -2.21
N ASP A 293 17.20 1.31 -2.98
CA ASP A 293 16.08 2.17 -3.36
C ASP A 293 14.79 1.49 -2.94
N LEU A 294 13.94 2.19 -2.19
CA LEU A 294 12.57 1.78 -1.99
C LEU A 294 11.85 2.02 -3.30
N GLU A 295 11.39 0.96 -3.94
CA GLU A 295 10.45 1.12 -5.03
C GLU A 295 9.14 1.63 -4.40
N GLN A 296 8.99 2.95 -4.38
CA GLN A 296 7.71 3.56 -4.17
C GLN A 296 6.87 3.15 -5.39
N PRO A 297 5.79 2.38 -5.20
CA PRO A 297 4.86 2.19 -6.28
C PRO A 297 4.49 3.59 -6.76
N SER A 298 4.77 3.91 -8.02
CA SER A 298 4.43 5.22 -8.54
C SER A 298 2.93 5.38 -8.33
N ALA A 299 2.53 6.32 -7.48
CA ALA A 299 1.13 6.52 -7.16
C ALA A 299 0.31 6.54 -8.48
N PRO A 300 -0.78 5.76 -8.57
CA PRO A 300 -1.52 5.15 -7.48
C PRO A 300 -1.56 3.61 -7.56
N ASP A 301 -0.47 2.89 -7.28
CA ASP A 301 -0.65 1.45 -7.07
C ASP A 301 -1.30 1.24 -5.69
N LEU A 302 -2.47 0.59 -5.69
CA LEU A 302 -3.30 0.28 -4.52
C LEU A 302 -2.71 -0.86 -3.66
N LEU A 303 -1.38 -1.01 -3.64
CA LEU A 303 -0.77 -2.15 -2.98
C LEU A 303 -0.82 -1.94 -1.46
N PRO A 304 -1.38 -2.89 -0.69
CA PRO A 304 -1.33 -2.80 0.76
C PRO A 304 0.13 -2.98 1.19
N HIS A 305 0.63 -2.03 1.98
CA HIS A 305 1.93 -2.17 2.59
C HIS A 305 1.81 -2.84 3.94
N LEU A 306 0.79 -2.52 4.74
CA LEU A 306 0.58 -3.14 6.06
C LEU A 306 -0.45 -4.28 5.99
N VAL A 307 0.03 -5.51 6.08
CA VAL A 307 -0.81 -6.73 5.97
C VAL A 307 -0.69 -7.59 7.22
N ASP A 308 -1.82 -8.13 7.67
CA ASP A 308 -1.80 -9.20 8.67
C ASP A 308 -1.44 -10.46 7.89
N LEU A 309 -0.40 -11.21 8.27
CA LEU A 309 0.12 -12.34 7.49
C LEU A 309 -0.37 -13.71 7.94
N ASP A 310 -0.87 -13.82 9.16
CA ASP A 310 -1.31 -15.06 9.79
C ASP A 310 -2.61 -14.92 10.60
N GLY A 311 -3.22 -13.74 10.58
CA GLY A 311 -4.46 -13.44 11.28
C GLY A 311 -4.25 -13.19 12.77
N ASP A 312 -3.04 -12.81 13.19
CA ASP A 312 -2.69 -12.52 14.58
C ASP A 312 -3.01 -11.07 14.99
N GLY A 313 -3.46 -10.23 14.06
CA GLY A 313 -3.73 -8.82 14.27
C GLY A 313 -2.46 -7.94 14.29
N VAL A 314 -1.28 -8.51 14.05
CA VAL A 314 0.00 -7.81 13.87
C VAL A 314 0.24 -7.62 12.39
N ARG A 315 0.22 -6.35 11.96
CA ARG A 315 0.51 -6.00 10.57
C ARG A 315 2.02 -6.00 10.34
N ARG A 316 2.44 -6.65 9.26
CA ARG A 316 3.80 -6.66 8.75
C ARG A 316 3.82 -5.88 7.45
N MET A 317 4.98 -5.30 7.15
CA MET A 317 5.13 -4.47 5.97
C MET A 317 5.59 -5.30 4.77
N LEU A 318 4.91 -5.15 3.64
CA LEU A 318 5.35 -5.59 2.33
C LEU A 318 5.90 -4.39 1.56
N VAL A 319 7.17 -4.47 1.16
CA VAL A 319 7.84 -3.41 0.43
C VAL A 319 8.80 -3.97 -0.60
N ALA A 320 8.84 -3.37 -1.79
CA ALA A 320 9.86 -3.66 -2.78
C ALA A 320 11.11 -2.83 -2.50
N ILE A 321 12.26 -3.51 -2.39
CA ILE A 321 13.56 -2.85 -2.23
C ILE A 321 14.47 -3.35 -3.34
N THR A 322 15.07 -2.40 -4.04
CA THR A 322 16.06 -2.64 -5.09
C THR A 322 17.43 -2.41 -4.52
N CYS A 323 18.31 -3.42 -4.56
CA CYS A 323 19.70 -3.26 -4.19
C CYS A 323 20.59 -3.28 -5.44
N ASP A 324 21.26 -2.16 -5.69
CA ASP A 324 22.15 -1.94 -6.81
C ASP A 324 23.61 -1.93 -6.33
N ARG A 325 24.37 -2.95 -6.77
CA ARG A 325 25.80 -3.09 -6.46
C ARG A 325 26.69 -2.26 -7.38
N ARG A 326 26.18 -1.77 -8.52
CA ARG A 326 26.91 -1.01 -9.53
C ARG A 326 25.96 -0.04 -10.22
N ALA A 327 26.04 1.23 -9.81
CA ALA A 327 25.30 2.33 -10.44
C ALA A 327 25.44 2.40 -11.98
N ASP A 328 26.46 1.75 -12.55
CA ASP A 328 26.80 1.81 -13.98
C ASP A 328 26.17 0.70 -14.84
N ASP A 329 25.76 -0.46 -14.28
CA ASP A 329 25.18 -1.57 -15.07
C ASP A 329 23.65 -1.61 -15.07
N GLY A 330 23.00 -0.83 -14.18
CA GLY A 330 21.56 -0.62 -14.16
C GLY A 330 20.75 -1.88 -13.84
N LEU A 331 21.39 -2.96 -13.39
CA LEU A 331 20.74 -4.24 -13.08
C LEU A 331 20.70 -4.44 -11.57
N GLY A 332 19.93 -3.59 -10.89
CA GLY A 332 19.58 -3.79 -9.48
C GLY A 332 18.81 -5.10 -9.27
N THR A 333 18.99 -5.74 -8.11
CA THR A 333 18.13 -6.85 -7.71
C THR A 333 16.98 -6.31 -6.86
N THR A 334 15.78 -6.32 -7.43
CA THR A 334 14.53 -6.01 -6.71
C THR A 334 13.98 -7.26 -6.03
N ALA A 335 13.53 -7.15 -4.79
CA ALA A 335 12.78 -8.20 -4.10
C ALA A 335 11.63 -7.60 -3.28
N VAL A 336 10.57 -8.38 -3.05
CA VAL A 336 9.52 -8.02 -2.08
C VAL A 336 9.98 -8.48 -0.71
N PHE A 337 10.20 -7.55 0.20
CA PHE A 337 10.59 -7.80 1.58
C PHE A 337 9.36 -7.85 2.48
N VAL A 338 9.38 -8.79 3.42
CA VAL A 338 8.46 -8.85 4.55
C VAL A 338 9.19 -8.30 5.76
N LEU A 339 8.74 -7.16 6.26
CA LEU A 339 9.36 -6.48 7.40
C LEU A 339 8.41 -6.54 8.61
N ASP A 340 8.97 -6.84 9.77
CA ASP A 340 8.29 -6.80 11.05
C ASP A 340 8.91 -5.71 11.93
N ARG A 341 8.18 -5.27 12.95
CA ARG A 341 8.71 -4.27 13.87
C ARG A 341 9.86 -4.83 14.67
N HIS A 342 10.93 -4.05 14.74
CA HIS A 342 12.10 -4.36 15.53
C HIS A 342 12.04 -3.65 16.89
N LEU A 343 12.74 -4.20 17.89
CA LEU A 343 12.69 -3.73 19.28
C LEU A 343 13.30 -2.34 19.48
N ASP A 344 14.18 -1.90 18.56
CA ASP A 344 14.79 -0.57 18.59
C ASP A 344 13.93 0.52 17.94
N GLY A 345 12.68 0.19 17.57
CA GLY A 345 11.74 1.10 16.92
C GLY A 345 11.84 1.10 15.40
N GLY A 346 12.80 0.37 14.82
CA GLY A 346 12.95 0.18 13.38
C GLY A 346 12.15 -1.01 12.83
N TRP A 347 12.65 -1.54 11.71
CA TRP A 347 12.08 -2.68 10.99
C TRP A 347 13.12 -3.79 10.84
N ALA A 348 12.70 -5.05 10.86
CA ALA A 348 13.56 -6.20 10.60
C ALA A 348 12.92 -7.10 9.54
N ALA A 349 13.72 -7.51 8.56
CA ALA A 349 13.26 -8.42 7.53
C ALA A 349 13.06 -9.83 8.09
N LEU A 350 11.84 -10.34 7.96
CA LEU A 350 11.50 -11.73 8.22
C LEU A 350 11.78 -12.59 7.00
N ASP A 351 11.41 -12.08 5.83
CA ASP A 351 11.47 -12.82 4.58
C ASP A 351 11.69 -11.90 3.37
N ALA A 352 12.08 -12.50 2.25
CA ALA A 352 12.18 -11.80 0.98
C ALA A 352 11.90 -12.73 -0.19
N ILE A 353 11.07 -12.27 -1.12
CA ILE A 353 10.73 -12.97 -2.36
C ILE A 353 11.47 -12.30 -3.50
N ARG A 354 12.41 -13.03 -4.09
CA ARG A 354 13.15 -12.59 -5.27
C ARG A 354 12.41 -13.05 -6.54
N PRO A 355 12.26 -12.18 -7.56
CA PRO A 355 11.86 -12.62 -8.89
C PRO A 355 12.77 -13.75 -9.42
N PRO A 356 12.24 -14.68 -10.21
CA PRO A 356 13.07 -15.66 -10.92
C PRO A 356 14.13 -14.98 -11.79
N GLU A 357 15.23 -15.69 -12.06
CA GLU A 357 16.30 -15.18 -12.94
C GLU A 357 15.75 -14.76 -14.31
N GLY A 358 16.19 -13.59 -14.79
CA GLY A 358 15.72 -13.01 -16.05
C GLY A 358 14.35 -12.33 -15.99
N ARG A 359 13.76 -12.18 -14.80
CA ARG A 359 12.48 -11.48 -14.60
C ARG A 359 12.62 -10.32 -13.62
N SER A 360 11.85 -9.26 -13.86
CA SER A 360 11.74 -8.08 -12.99
C SER A 360 10.43 -8.12 -12.20
N LEU A 361 10.44 -7.62 -10.97
CA LEU A 361 9.22 -7.38 -10.20
C LEU A 361 8.39 -6.29 -10.90
N VAL A 362 7.09 -6.51 -11.06
CA VAL A 362 6.17 -5.48 -11.59
C VAL A 362 5.05 -5.12 -10.62
N GLY A 363 4.78 -5.97 -9.64
CA GLY A 363 3.77 -5.71 -8.62
C GLY A 363 3.54 -6.90 -7.72
N TRP A 364 2.64 -6.73 -6.75
CA TRP A 364 2.15 -7.83 -5.93
C TRP A 364 0.72 -7.54 -5.47
N THR A 365 0.01 -8.57 -5.05
CA THR A 365 -1.29 -8.42 -4.39
C THR A 365 -1.33 -9.35 -3.20
N TYR A 366 -2.02 -8.96 -2.14
CA TYR A 366 -2.15 -9.78 -0.94
C TYR A 366 -3.62 -10.02 -0.64
N ASP A 367 -3.97 -11.30 -0.45
CA ASP A 367 -5.31 -11.71 0.00
C ASP A 367 -5.19 -12.90 0.97
N ARG A 368 -5.58 -12.67 2.23
CA ARG A 368 -5.79 -13.70 3.27
C ARG A 368 -4.71 -14.81 3.29
N GLY A 369 -3.46 -14.42 3.52
CA GLY A 369 -2.32 -15.33 3.64
C GLY A 369 -1.65 -15.70 2.33
N VAL A 370 -2.17 -15.21 1.19
CA VAL A 370 -1.62 -15.44 -0.14
C VAL A 370 -1.08 -14.13 -0.70
N LEU A 371 0.23 -14.08 -0.93
CA LEU A 371 0.92 -13.01 -1.64
C LEU A 371 1.13 -13.46 -3.08
N ALA A 372 0.44 -12.86 -4.04
CA ALA A 372 0.67 -13.11 -5.45
C ALA A 372 1.64 -12.07 -6.02
N VAL A 373 2.85 -12.50 -6.34
CA VAL A 373 3.91 -11.64 -6.90
C VAL A 373 3.85 -11.70 -8.42
N GLU A 374 3.82 -10.53 -9.04
CA GLU A 374 3.80 -10.36 -10.49
C GLU A 374 5.20 -9.99 -10.98
N THR A 375 5.66 -10.71 -11.99
CA THR A 375 6.99 -10.47 -12.61
C THR A 375 6.87 -10.41 -14.12
N ALA A 376 7.75 -9.67 -14.79
CA ALA A 376 7.83 -9.62 -16.25
C ALA A 376 9.22 -10.02 -16.74
N ASP A 377 9.32 -10.72 -17.87
CA ASP A 377 10.60 -10.92 -18.56
C ASP A 377 10.95 -9.75 -19.49
N ALA A 378 12.08 -9.85 -20.19
CA ALA A 378 12.55 -8.85 -21.15
C ALA A 378 11.58 -8.63 -22.33
N ALA A 379 10.66 -9.56 -22.62
CA ALA A 379 9.63 -9.40 -23.64
C ALA A 379 8.36 -8.73 -23.08
N GLY A 380 8.33 -8.42 -21.79
CA GLY A 380 7.16 -7.85 -21.09
C GLY A 380 6.08 -8.87 -20.79
N ILE A 381 6.32 -10.17 -20.98
CA ILE A 381 5.33 -11.20 -20.66
C ILE A 381 5.26 -11.31 -19.14
N THR A 382 4.09 -11.06 -18.57
CA THR A 382 3.88 -11.11 -17.12
C THR A 382 3.57 -12.52 -16.64
N THR A 383 3.97 -12.84 -15.42
CA THR A 383 3.66 -14.09 -14.72
C THR A 383 3.32 -13.76 -13.29
N ARG A 384 2.22 -14.32 -12.80
CA ARG A 384 1.73 -14.15 -11.42
C ARG A 384 1.94 -15.45 -10.66
N THR A 385 2.79 -15.40 -9.63
CA THR A 385 3.12 -16.56 -8.79
C THR A 385 2.52 -16.35 -7.40
N PRO A 386 1.60 -17.21 -6.95
CA PRO A 386 1.08 -17.16 -5.58
C PRO A 386 2.14 -17.67 -4.61
N TYR A 387 2.22 -17.07 -3.44
CA TYR A 387 3.04 -17.52 -2.32
C TYR A 387 2.18 -17.57 -1.05
N ARG A 388 2.33 -18.61 -0.24
CA ARG A 388 1.62 -18.80 1.02
C ARG A 388 2.54 -18.56 2.21
N TRP A 389 2.05 -17.81 3.20
CA TRP A 389 2.77 -17.61 4.45
C TRP A 389 2.77 -18.88 5.30
N THR A 390 3.94 -19.29 5.80
CA THR A 390 4.14 -20.49 6.63
C THR A 390 4.23 -20.19 8.12
N GLY A 391 4.10 -18.93 8.53
CA GLY A 391 4.40 -18.44 9.87
C GLY A 391 5.79 -17.81 9.98
N THR A 392 6.72 -18.18 9.09
CA THR A 392 8.09 -17.63 9.09
C THR A 392 8.57 -17.15 7.72
N SER A 393 8.03 -17.71 6.64
CA SER A 393 8.38 -17.31 5.27
C SER A 393 7.26 -17.63 4.28
N PHE A 394 7.32 -17.02 3.11
CA PHE A 394 6.50 -17.31 1.95
C PHE A 394 7.05 -18.51 1.16
N GLN A 395 6.16 -19.37 0.68
CA GLN A 395 6.48 -20.51 -0.20
C GLN A 395 5.52 -20.53 -1.40
N PRO A 396 6.02 -20.80 -2.63
CA PRO A 396 5.20 -20.79 -3.83
C PRO A 396 4.14 -21.91 -3.88
#